data_AF-A0A965TVM5-F1
#
_entry.id   AF-A0A965TVM5-F1
#
_cell.length_a   1.000
_cell.length_b   1.000
_cell.length_c   1.000
_cell.angle_alpha   90.00
_cell.angle_beta   90.00
_cell.angle_gamma   90.00
#
_symmetry.space_group_name_H-M   'P 1'
#
loop_
_entity.id
_entity.type
_entity.pdbx_description
1 polymer ?
#
loop_
_entity_poly.entity_id
_entity_poly.type
_entity_poly.pdbx_seq_one_letter_code
_entity_poly.pdbx_strand_id
1 'polypeptide(L)'
;MIPGRFWIMPQFISVTCSHPCTTGRPPDRLRRLTMWIDVKTLSEAVGKSPRTIQLMAKEGKITSRPKNKKSIEIYVPSLPADWQALLVKAGQVISLSDAAVTALAPAAQLSAVSTAVAASRLGSKVTAKQKERLLIAQRIKARPAGTPRTDWLNSVASYFGISASTCRRIAAEIDNYGVVGKPKDKGVPRAWDPEAIAFVKGYWLQAIREIGECSKTTAWKALQAQAKKEGWKIGSRSSAFSLLGEVDHLLLAYARGGNRALDNYFYITRDCDALQPMQIVIGDQHIFDWWVADYETGTISRPECYLWLDMCTKLIYGIAFDKTYSSDTVKESLRLGLYRFGAFDCTYNDNGSSECSKAINSIIDDLINLHMTAADISDLYKTPEGIYV
;
A
#
# COMPACT_ATOMS: atom_id res chain seq x y z
N MET A 1 -28.60 26.72 9.46
CA MET A 1 -27.45 27.18 10.26
C MET A 1 -26.75 25.93 10.80
N ILE A 2 -25.44 25.87 10.56
CA ILE A 2 -24.48 24.75 10.78
C ILE A 2 -24.51 23.63 9.72
N PRO A 3 -23.34 23.29 9.10
CA PRO A 3 -23.26 22.60 7.82
C PRO A 3 -22.66 21.17 7.92
N GLY A 4 -23.17 20.25 7.12
CA GLY A 4 -22.58 18.91 6.95
C GLY A 4 -21.34 18.97 6.05
N ARG A 5 -20.15 18.82 6.63
CA ARG A 5 -18.88 18.65 5.92
C ARG A 5 -18.81 17.24 5.31
N PHE A 6 -19.06 17.13 4.00
CA PHE A 6 -18.55 16.00 3.22
C PHE A 6 -17.12 16.32 2.78
N TRP A 7 -16.16 15.57 3.34
CA TRP A 7 -14.78 15.55 2.85
C TRP A 7 -14.72 14.62 1.64
N ILE A 8 -14.72 15.20 0.44
CA ILE A 8 -14.19 14.56 -0.75
C ILE A 8 -12.88 15.30 -1.04
N MET A 9 -11.76 14.61 -0.87
CA MET A 9 -10.46 15.11 -1.28
C MET A 9 -10.45 15.28 -2.80
N PRO A 10 -10.16 16.48 -3.34
CA PRO A 10 -9.88 16.61 -4.76
C PRO A 10 -8.39 16.34 -4.98
N GLN A 11 -8.06 15.19 -5.59
CA GLN A 11 -6.78 15.04 -6.28
C GLN A 11 -6.86 15.82 -7.59
N PHE A 12 -6.58 17.12 -7.52
CA PHE A 12 -6.25 17.93 -8.70
C PHE A 12 -4.86 17.51 -9.20
N ILE A 13 -4.81 16.81 -10.34
CA ILE A 13 -3.62 16.77 -11.18
C ILE A 13 -3.75 17.95 -12.15
N SER A 14 -3.25 19.12 -11.73
CA SER A 14 -3.02 20.24 -12.64
C SER A 14 -1.67 20.05 -13.33
N VAL A 15 -1.65 19.59 -14.58
CA VAL A 15 -0.48 19.73 -15.43
C VAL A 15 -0.53 21.15 -16.02
N THR A 16 0.06 22.11 -15.31
CA THR A 16 0.44 23.39 -15.91
C THR A 16 1.93 23.34 -16.20
N CYS A 17 2.24 23.26 -17.49
CA CYS A 17 3.58 23.39 -18.01
C CYS A 17 3.92 24.89 -18.01
N SER A 18 4.64 25.35 -17.00
CA SER A 18 5.31 26.64 -17.02
C SER A 18 6.64 26.52 -16.29
N HIS A 19 7.73 26.54 -17.05
CA HIS A 19 9.08 26.66 -16.52
C HIS A 19 9.33 28.12 -16.14
N PRO A 20 9.75 28.39 -14.90
CA PRO A 20 10.73 29.43 -14.67
C PRO A 20 12.02 28.79 -14.12
N CYS A 21 13.08 29.04 -14.88
CA CYS A 21 14.45 28.79 -14.51
C CYS A 21 14.83 29.68 -13.32
N THR A 22 15.00 29.13 -12.11
CA THR A 22 15.75 29.77 -11.03
C THR A 22 16.52 28.74 -10.20
N THR A 23 17.83 28.95 -10.16
CA THR A 23 18.86 28.24 -9.41
C THR A 23 18.64 28.34 -7.90
N GLY A 24 18.41 27.20 -7.23
CA GLY A 24 18.36 27.11 -5.77
C GLY A 24 18.69 25.69 -5.30
N ARG A 25 19.76 25.55 -4.50
CA ARG A 25 20.26 24.27 -3.96
C ARG A 25 19.23 23.61 -3.03
N PRO A 26 18.90 22.31 -3.19
CA PRO A 26 18.11 21.57 -2.19
C PRO A 26 19.01 21.05 -1.05
N PRO A 27 18.44 20.81 0.15
CA PRO A 27 19.19 20.57 1.38
C PRO A 27 19.80 19.16 1.47
N ASP A 28 20.97 19.11 2.12
CA ASP A 28 21.76 17.92 2.49
C ASP A 28 20.95 16.92 3.34
N ARG A 29 20.21 15.99 2.72
CA ARG A 29 19.84 14.71 3.39
C ARG A 29 19.31 13.57 2.52
N LEU A 30 19.74 13.45 1.26
CA LEU A 30 19.58 12.22 0.48
C LEU A 30 20.96 11.83 -0.08
N ARG A 31 21.74 11.09 0.73
CA ARG A 31 22.99 10.48 0.22
C ARG A 31 22.60 9.47 -0.85
N ARG A 32 22.79 9.85 -2.10
CA ARG A 32 22.70 8.95 -3.26
C ARG A 32 23.61 7.76 -3.02
N LEU A 33 23.01 6.59 -3.16
CA LEU A 33 23.62 5.28 -3.33
C LEU A 33 24.80 5.35 -4.30
N THR A 34 26.02 5.25 -3.80
CA THR A 34 27.21 5.11 -4.62
C THR A 34 28.14 4.10 -3.96
N MET A 35 28.68 3.14 -4.73
CA MET A 35 29.70 2.17 -4.29
C MET A 35 31.08 2.83 -4.04
N TRP A 36 31.08 4.12 -3.72
CA TRP A 36 32.24 4.97 -3.60
C TRP A 36 32.21 5.63 -2.22
N ILE A 37 33.32 5.51 -1.49
CA ILE A 37 33.44 6.01 -0.10
C ILE A 37 34.57 7.03 0.02
N ASP A 38 34.34 8.07 0.82
CA ASP A 38 35.36 9.07 1.13
C ASP A 38 36.48 8.47 2.01
N VAL A 39 37.73 8.87 1.77
CA VAL A 39 38.91 8.37 2.51
C VAL A 39 38.78 8.57 4.02
N LYS A 40 38.19 9.68 4.46
CA LYS A 40 38.01 9.98 5.88
C LYS A 40 37.08 8.97 6.54
N THR A 41 35.93 8.71 5.94
CA THR A 41 34.95 7.74 6.42
C THR A 41 35.51 6.31 6.39
N LEU A 42 36.27 5.97 5.34
CA LEU A 42 36.96 4.69 5.23
C LEU A 42 38.03 4.51 6.33
N SER A 43 38.79 5.56 6.60
CA SER A 43 39.83 5.59 7.63
C SER A 43 39.23 5.35 9.03
N GLU A 44 38.11 6.00 9.34
CA GLU A 44 37.38 5.84 10.60
C GLU A 44 36.83 4.41 10.76
N ALA A 45 36.32 3.80 9.70
CA ALA A 45 35.74 2.46 9.75
C ALA A 45 36.77 1.32 9.81
N VAL A 46 37.92 1.50 9.15
CA VAL A 46 38.96 0.46 9.04
C VAL A 46 40.07 0.64 10.09
N GLY A 47 40.16 1.81 10.73
CA GLY A 47 41.18 2.11 11.74
C GLY A 47 42.59 2.29 11.17
N LYS A 48 42.70 2.73 9.90
CA LYS A 48 43.98 3.00 9.21
C LYS A 48 44.12 4.47 8.91
N SER A 49 45.37 4.98 8.86
CA SER A 49 45.60 6.40 8.59
C SER A 49 45.13 6.77 7.16
N PRO A 50 44.57 7.99 6.94
CA PRO A 50 44.18 8.44 5.61
C PRO A 50 45.35 8.40 4.60
N ARG A 51 46.58 8.64 5.07
CA ARG A 51 47.80 8.62 4.26
C ARG A 51 48.12 7.21 3.74
N THR A 52 47.91 6.18 4.56
CA THR A 52 48.10 4.77 4.17
C THR A 52 47.14 4.40 3.04
N ILE A 53 45.89 4.84 3.15
CA ILE A 53 44.84 4.57 2.15
C ILE A 53 45.16 5.31 0.83
N GLN A 54 45.62 6.56 0.91
CA GLN A 54 46.05 7.33 -0.27
C GLN A 54 47.28 6.73 -0.96
N LEU A 55 48.23 6.18 -0.19
CA LEU A 55 49.39 5.48 -0.74
C LEU A 55 48.96 4.21 -1.49
N MET A 56 48.04 3.42 -0.94
CA MET A 56 47.50 2.24 -1.62
C MET A 56 46.78 2.60 -2.93
N ALA A 57 46.08 3.73 -2.97
CA ALA A 57 45.46 4.25 -4.19
C ALA A 57 46.52 4.70 -5.21
N LYS A 58 47.60 5.37 -4.77
CA LYS A 58 48.71 5.81 -5.63
C LYS A 58 49.52 4.63 -6.19
N GLU A 59 49.67 3.57 -5.41
CA GLU A 59 50.30 2.31 -5.81
C GLU A 59 49.40 1.44 -6.72
N GLY A 60 48.15 1.86 -6.98
CA GLY A 60 47.22 1.14 -7.85
C GLY A 60 46.58 -0.11 -7.24
N LYS A 61 46.76 -0.36 -5.93
CA LYS A 61 46.20 -1.53 -5.23
C LYS A 61 44.69 -1.45 -5.01
N ILE A 62 44.13 -0.24 -5.03
CA ILE A 62 42.69 0.03 -4.84
C ILE A 62 42.24 1.10 -5.84
N THR A 63 41.04 0.95 -6.37
CA THR A 63 40.50 1.85 -7.39
C THR A 63 39.98 3.13 -6.75
N SER A 64 40.48 4.29 -7.20
CA SER A 64 40.08 5.60 -6.69
C SER A 64 39.67 6.54 -7.82
N ARG A 65 38.81 7.52 -7.49
CA ARG A 65 38.40 8.61 -8.40
C ARG A 65 38.50 9.96 -7.69
N PRO A 66 38.80 11.06 -8.41
CA PRO A 66 38.75 12.39 -7.81
C PRO A 66 37.28 12.79 -7.57
N LYS A 67 36.98 13.24 -6.35
CA LYS A 67 35.68 13.85 -6.01
C LYS A 67 35.70 15.37 -6.20
N ASN A 68 36.81 16.00 -5.83
CA ASN A 68 37.10 17.44 -5.96
C ASN A 68 38.62 17.63 -6.16
N LYS A 69 39.09 18.85 -6.46
CA LYS A 69 40.54 19.18 -6.61
C LYS A 69 41.43 18.77 -5.42
N LYS A 70 40.85 18.46 -4.25
CA LYS A 70 41.56 18.14 -3.00
C LYS A 70 41.17 16.80 -2.35
N SER A 71 40.22 16.03 -2.90
CA SER A 71 39.72 14.81 -2.24
C SER A 71 39.44 13.70 -3.24
N ILE A 72 39.73 12.46 -2.83
CA ILE A 72 39.49 11.24 -3.60
C ILE A 72 38.41 10.38 -2.93
N GLU A 73 37.67 9.64 -3.75
CA GLU A 73 36.75 8.59 -3.34
C GLU A 73 37.31 7.22 -3.76
N ILE A 74 36.98 6.18 -3.01
CA ILE A 74 37.49 4.83 -3.22
C ILE A 74 36.34 3.87 -3.53
N TYR A 75 36.54 3.00 -4.51
CA TYR A 75 35.55 2.01 -4.91
C TYR A 75 35.52 0.84 -3.93
N VAL A 76 34.38 0.61 -3.27
CA VAL A 76 34.25 -0.34 -2.16
C VAL A 76 34.61 -1.79 -2.56
N PRO A 77 34.21 -2.33 -3.73
CA PRO A 77 34.59 -3.68 -4.14
C PRO A 77 36.09 -3.88 -4.39
N SER A 78 36.84 -2.82 -4.67
CA SER A 78 38.30 -2.91 -4.86
C SER A 78 39.08 -3.06 -3.55
N LEU A 79 38.42 -2.93 -2.40
CA LEU A 79 39.04 -3.04 -1.09
C LEU A 79 39.34 -4.50 -0.70
N PRO A 80 40.31 -4.76 0.18
CA PRO A 80 40.51 -6.08 0.78
C PRO A 80 39.23 -6.60 1.47
N ALA A 81 39.01 -7.92 1.43
CA ALA A 81 37.80 -8.56 1.96
C ALA A 81 37.54 -8.21 3.45
N ASP A 82 38.60 -8.13 4.25
CA ASP A 82 38.52 -7.78 5.68
C ASP A 82 37.98 -6.35 5.88
N TRP A 83 38.34 -5.42 5.00
CA TRP A 83 37.92 -4.02 5.08
C TRP A 83 36.48 -3.85 4.59
N GLN A 84 36.08 -4.61 3.57
CA GLN A 84 34.69 -4.67 3.14
C GLN A 84 33.78 -5.16 4.28
N ALA A 85 34.19 -6.20 5.01
CA ALA A 85 33.43 -6.71 6.15
C ALA A 85 33.32 -5.70 7.31
N LEU A 86 34.38 -4.95 7.59
CA LEU A 86 34.36 -3.87 8.60
C LEU A 86 33.42 -2.73 8.21
N LEU A 87 33.39 -2.34 6.94
CA LEU A 87 32.49 -1.29 6.43
C LEU A 87 31.02 -1.68 6.55
N VAL A 88 30.70 -2.94 6.26
CA VAL A 88 29.34 -3.48 6.42
C VAL A 88 28.95 -3.49 7.91
N LYS A 89 29.84 -3.95 8.80
CA LYS A 89 29.61 -3.92 10.26
C LYS A 89 29.42 -2.51 10.82
N ALA A 90 30.15 -1.52 10.29
CA ALA A 90 30.06 -0.12 10.69
C ALA A 90 28.79 0.59 10.17
N GLY A 91 27.94 -0.09 9.38
CA GLY A 91 26.70 0.47 8.84
C GLY A 91 26.95 1.64 7.87
N GLN A 92 28.14 1.74 7.27
CA GLN A 92 28.48 2.81 6.32
C GLN A 92 28.01 2.47 4.89
N VAL A 93 27.59 1.23 4.66
CA VAL A 93 27.02 0.74 3.40
C VAL A 93 25.58 0.30 3.67
N ILE A 94 24.63 1.24 3.58
CA ILE A 94 23.21 0.97 3.82
C ILE A 94 22.43 1.12 2.51
N SER A 95 21.68 0.05 2.21
CA SER A 95 20.91 -0.20 0.99
C SER A 95 21.80 -0.58 -0.20
N LEU A 96 22.08 -1.87 -0.34
CA LEU A 96 22.64 -2.41 -1.58
C LEU A 96 21.47 -3.01 -2.34
N SER A 97 21.28 -2.59 -3.60
CA SER A 97 20.51 -3.38 -4.56
C SER A 97 21.17 -4.76 -4.71
N ASP A 98 20.41 -5.80 -5.07
CA ASP A 98 20.92 -7.19 -5.15
C ASP A 98 22.21 -7.30 -5.99
N ALA A 99 22.34 -6.52 -7.06
CA ALA A 99 23.54 -6.47 -7.90
C ALA A 99 24.81 -5.95 -7.18
N ALA A 100 24.67 -5.06 -6.19
CA ALA A 100 25.79 -4.47 -5.47
C ALA A 100 26.28 -5.36 -4.32
N VAL A 101 25.45 -6.28 -3.82
CA VAL A 101 25.84 -7.31 -2.85
C VAL A 101 26.73 -8.35 -3.54
N THR A 102 26.38 -8.80 -4.75
CA THR A 102 27.13 -9.82 -5.50
C THR A 102 28.55 -9.38 -5.86
N ALA A 103 28.80 -8.07 -5.95
CA ALA A 103 30.12 -7.51 -6.25
C ALA A 103 31.08 -7.48 -5.04
N LEU A 104 30.59 -7.74 -3.81
CA LEU A 104 31.43 -7.80 -2.61
C LEU A 104 32.03 -9.19 -2.41
N ALA A 105 33.11 -9.28 -1.63
CA ALA A 105 33.70 -10.57 -1.24
C ALA A 105 32.70 -11.44 -0.43
N PRO A 106 32.75 -12.78 -0.52
CA PRO A 106 31.77 -13.68 0.11
C PRO A 106 31.57 -13.46 1.63
N ALA A 107 32.64 -13.13 2.37
CA ALA A 107 32.57 -12.83 3.80
C ALA A 107 31.79 -11.53 4.11
N ALA A 108 31.89 -10.54 3.22
CA ALA A 108 31.16 -9.27 3.33
C ALA A 108 29.69 -9.43 2.89
N GLN A 109 29.41 -10.29 1.91
CA GLN A 109 28.04 -10.66 1.50
C GLN A 109 27.26 -11.26 2.68
N LEU A 110 27.86 -12.24 3.39
CA LEU A 110 27.24 -12.89 4.56
C LEU A 110 26.94 -11.89 5.68
N SER A 111 27.83 -10.91 5.87
CA SER A 111 27.67 -9.85 6.87
C SER A 111 26.54 -8.87 6.48
N ALA A 112 26.35 -8.58 5.20
CA ALA A 112 25.29 -7.69 4.71
C ALA A 112 23.90 -8.32 4.86
N VAL A 113 23.76 -9.62 4.56
CA VAL A 113 22.49 -10.36 4.68
C VAL A 113 22.02 -10.45 6.13
N SER A 114 22.93 -10.64 7.09
CA SER A 114 22.57 -10.72 8.53
C SER A 114 22.06 -9.39 9.10
N THR A 115 22.49 -8.26 8.54
CA THR A 115 22.14 -6.92 9.01
C THR A 115 20.84 -6.40 8.36
N ALA A 116 20.61 -6.73 7.08
CA ALA A 116 19.46 -6.23 6.31
C ALA A 116 18.12 -6.93 6.64
N VAL A 117 18.14 -8.21 7.01
CA VAL A 117 16.91 -9.03 7.12
C VAL A 117 16.24 -8.97 8.50
N ALA A 118 16.95 -8.52 9.55
CA ALA A 118 16.42 -8.62 10.92
C ALA A 118 15.79 -7.32 11.48
N ALA A 119 16.21 -6.13 11.05
CA ALA A 119 15.88 -4.89 11.75
C ALA A 119 14.77 -4.04 11.09
N SER A 120 14.55 -4.16 9.78
CA SER A 120 13.69 -3.24 9.02
C SER A 120 12.22 -3.67 8.94
N ARG A 121 11.88 -4.92 9.28
CA ARG A 121 10.51 -5.47 9.15
C ARG A 121 9.69 -5.60 10.44
N LEU A 122 10.26 -5.27 11.61
CA LEU A 122 9.47 -5.11 12.84
C LEU A 122 9.58 -3.67 13.33
N GLY A 123 8.46 -2.95 13.28
CA GLY A 123 8.36 -1.55 13.70
C GLY A 123 8.89 -1.28 15.11
N SER A 124 9.16 0.00 15.36
CA SER A 124 9.85 0.63 16.50
C SER A 124 9.29 0.39 17.92
N LYS A 125 8.52 -0.69 18.16
CA LYS A 125 7.92 -1.02 19.46
C LYS A 125 8.28 -2.44 19.97
N VAL A 126 9.46 -2.96 19.64
CA VAL A 126 9.92 -4.26 20.16
C VAL A 126 10.68 -4.07 21.47
N THR A 127 10.16 -4.62 22.56
CA THR A 127 10.79 -4.61 23.90
C THR A 127 12.14 -5.35 23.85
N ALA A 128 13.12 -4.97 24.67
CA ALA A 128 14.45 -5.61 24.71
C ALA A 128 14.37 -7.15 24.82
N LYS A 129 13.48 -7.66 25.67
CA LYS A 129 13.20 -9.10 25.84
C LYS A 129 12.68 -9.79 24.56
N GLN A 130 11.91 -9.08 23.75
CA GLN A 130 11.40 -9.61 22.48
C GLN A 130 12.52 -9.64 21.42
N LYS A 131 13.42 -8.65 21.43
CA LYS A 131 14.63 -8.66 20.57
C LYS A 131 15.53 -9.83 20.90
N GLU A 132 15.81 -10.04 22.19
CA GLU A 132 16.60 -11.17 22.68
C GLU A 132 15.97 -12.51 22.27
N ARG A 133 14.66 -12.66 22.45
CA ARG A 133 13.93 -13.84 22.01
C ARG A 133 14.01 -14.07 20.50
N LEU A 134 14.02 -13.01 19.69
CA LEU A 134 14.15 -13.09 18.24
C LEU A 134 15.57 -13.52 17.82
N LEU A 135 16.60 -13.03 18.50
CA LEU A 135 17.99 -13.48 18.29
C LEU A 135 18.16 -14.96 18.64
N ILE A 136 17.57 -15.41 19.76
CA ILE A 136 17.52 -16.83 20.12
C ILE A 136 16.84 -17.63 19.02
N ALA A 137 15.68 -17.18 18.53
CA ALA A 137 14.94 -17.84 17.45
C ALA A 137 15.75 -17.97 16.15
N GLN A 138 16.45 -16.91 15.75
CA GLN A 138 17.34 -16.92 14.59
C GLN A 138 18.48 -17.93 14.76
N ARG A 139 19.09 -17.98 15.95
CA ARG A 139 20.20 -18.90 16.23
C ARG A 139 19.75 -20.36 16.27
N ILE A 140 18.55 -20.63 16.80
CA ILE A 140 17.94 -21.97 16.77
C ILE A 140 17.76 -22.45 15.32
N LYS A 141 17.29 -21.57 14.41
CA LYS A 141 17.14 -21.88 12.98
C LYS A 141 18.47 -22.10 12.26
N ALA A 142 19.52 -21.38 12.65
CA ALA A 142 20.86 -21.48 12.06
C ALA A 142 21.64 -22.73 12.54
N ARG A 143 20.96 -23.87 12.68
CA ARG A 143 21.57 -25.13 13.10
C ARG A 143 22.52 -25.66 12.01
N PRO A 144 23.80 -25.92 12.33
CA PRO A 144 24.73 -26.55 11.39
C PRO A 144 24.27 -27.96 10.98
N ALA A 145 24.52 -28.33 9.72
CA ALA A 145 24.27 -29.70 9.25
C ALA A 145 25.18 -30.69 10.00
N GLY A 146 24.60 -31.75 10.56
CA GLY A 146 25.33 -32.80 11.29
C GLY A 146 25.31 -32.68 12.83
N THR A 147 24.85 -31.56 13.40
CA THR A 147 24.74 -31.44 14.87
C THR A 147 23.39 -31.95 15.38
N PRO A 148 23.36 -32.82 16.40
CA PRO A 148 22.12 -33.24 17.05
C PRO A 148 21.32 -32.04 17.58
N ARG A 149 19.99 -32.09 17.44
CA ARG A 149 19.10 -30.99 17.83
C ARG A 149 19.24 -30.62 19.31
N THR A 150 19.36 -31.63 20.17
CA THR A 150 19.46 -31.46 21.63
C THR A 150 20.73 -30.72 22.02
N ASP A 151 21.88 -31.12 21.46
CA ASP A 151 23.18 -30.52 21.77
C ASP A 151 23.26 -29.09 21.24
N TRP A 152 22.70 -28.85 20.05
CA TRP A 152 22.57 -27.50 19.51
C TRP A 152 21.74 -26.60 20.43
N LEU A 153 20.57 -27.05 20.88
CA LEU A 153 19.72 -26.27 21.80
C LEU A 153 20.40 -26.00 23.15
N ASN A 154 21.18 -26.94 23.67
CA ASN A 154 21.98 -26.76 24.89
C ASN A 154 23.10 -25.73 24.70
N SER A 155 23.79 -25.75 23.55
CA SER A 155 24.82 -24.76 23.22
C SER A 155 24.26 -23.36 23.06
N VAL A 156 23.09 -23.22 22.40
CA VAL A 156 22.37 -21.95 22.26
C VAL A 156 21.91 -21.47 23.64
N ALA A 157 21.42 -22.37 24.50
CA ALA A 157 21.01 -22.02 25.85
C ALA A 157 22.18 -21.46 26.69
N SER A 158 23.35 -22.09 26.61
CA SER A 158 24.57 -21.64 27.28
C SER A 158 25.05 -20.27 26.75
N TYR A 159 25.03 -20.06 25.43
CA TYR A 159 25.44 -18.79 24.80
C TYR A 159 24.61 -17.59 25.25
N PHE A 160 23.29 -17.78 25.39
CA PHE A 160 22.37 -16.72 25.83
C PHE A 160 22.15 -16.70 27.35
N GLY A 161 22.78 -17.58 28.12
CA GLY A 161 22.61 -17.66 29.58
C GLY A 161 21.19 -18.06 30.02
N ILE A 162 20.46 -18.81 29.21
CA ILE A 162 19.08 -19.26 29.50
C ILE A 162 19.03 -20.75 29.85
N SER A 163 17.96 -21.20 30.52
CA SER A 163 17.81 -22.63 30.80
C SER A 163 17.55 -23.44 29.52
N ALA A 164 18.09 -24.66 29.47
CA ALA A 164 17.88 -25.58 28.35
C ALA A 164 16.39 -25.90 28.13
N SER A 165 15.58 -25.91 29.19
CA SER A 165 14.12 -26.06 29.11
C SER A 165 13.45 -24.85 28.44
N THR A 166 13.91 -23.64 28.71
CA THR A 166 13.40 -22.41 28.08
C THR A 166 13.76 -22.37 26.60
N CYS A 167 14.99 -22.72 26.24
CA CYS A 167 15.43 -22.82 24.85
C CYS A 167 14.59 -23.85 24.07
N ARG A 168 14.36 -25.03 24.65
CA ARG A 168 13.47 -26.07 24.07
C ARG A 168 12.03 -25.58 23.89
N ARG A 169 11.46 -24.87 24.87
CA ARG A 169 10.12 -24.29 24.75
C ARG A 169 10.05 -23.25 23.62
N ILE A 170 11.04 -22.38 23.51
CA ILE A 170 11.10 -21.37 22.44
C ILE A 170 11.19 -22.07 21.08
N ALA A 171 12.02 -23.11 20.95
CA ALA A 171 12.12 -23.90 19.72
C ALA A 171 10.76 -24.53 19.34
N ALA A 172 10.06 -25.16 20.29
CA ALA A 172 8.75 -25.75 20.04
C ALA A 172 7.69 -24.69 19.67
N GLU A 173 7.71 -23.51 20.29
CA GLU A 173 6.81 -22.42 19.94
C GLU A 173 7.09 -21.86 18.54
N ILE A 174 8.35 -21.83 18.09
CA ILE A 174 8.73 -21.42 16.73
C ILE A 174 8.30 -22.45 15.70
N ASP A 175 8.45 -23.74 15.99
CA ASP A 175 8.04 -24.80 15.07
C ASP A 175 6.52 -24.80 14.87
N ASN A 176 5.75 -24.58 15.95
CA ASN A 176 4.29 -24.61 15.92
C ASN A 176 3.63 -23.30 15.45
N TYR A 177 4.18 -22.14 15.82
CA TYR A 177 3.53 -20.83 15.61
C TYR A 177 4.41 -19.82 14.84
N GLY A 178 5.61 -20.22 14.41
CA GLY A 178 6.56 -19.32 13.77
C GLY A 178 7.18 -18.30 14.72
N VAL A 179 7.83 -17.29 14.14
CA VAL A 179 8.59 -16.26 14.90
C VAL A 179 7.66 -15.34 15.71
N VAL A 180 6.38 -15.25 15.32
CA VAL A 180 5.36 -14.42 15.98
C VAL A 180 4.93 -15.00 17.35
N GLY A 181 5.15 -16.30 17.56
CA GLY A 181 4.85 -17.00 18.82
C GLY A 181 3.38 -17.36 18.98
N LYS A 182 3.06 -18.12 20.04
CA LYS A 182 1.70 -18.59 20.32
C LYS A 182 0.75 -17.40 20.50
N PRO A 183 -0.40 -17.35 19.79
CA PRO A 183 -1.42 -16.34 20.05
C PRO A 183 -1.89 -16.47 21.50
N LYS A 184 -1.96 -15.34 22.21
CA LYS A 184 -2.56 -15.32 23.54
C LYS A 184 -4.07 -15.35 23.37
N ASP A 185 -4.68 -16.45 23.80
CA ASP A 185 -6.13 -16.49 23.96
C ASP A 185 -6.52 -15.47 25.02
N LYS A 186 -7.15 -14.38 24.58
CA LYS A 186 -7.86 -13.48 25.48
C LYS A 186 -9.09 -14.26 25.98
N GLY A 187 -8.92 -14.98 27.09
CA GLY A 187 -10.04 -15.66 27.73
C GLY A 187 -11.20 -14.71 28.01
N VAL A 188 -12.41 -15.25 28.15
CA VAL A 188 -13.60 -14.45 28.46
C VAL A 188 -13.37 -13.65 29.74
N PRO A 189 -13.67 -12.34 29.77
CA PRO A 189 -13.52 -11.55 30.99
C PRO A 189 -14.37 -12.13 32.13
N ARG A 190 -13.73 -12.71 33.16
CA ARG A 190 -14.42 -13.29 34.35
C ARG A 190 -15.31 -12.30 35.12
N ALA A 191 -15.14 -11.01 34.86
CA ALA A 191 -15.89 -9.94 35.49
C ALA A 191 -17.25 -9.66 34.83
N TRP A 192 -17.55 -10.31 33.70
CA TRP A 192 -18.70 -10.03 32.87
C TRP A 192 -19.50 -11.29 32.57
N ASP A 193 -20.81 -11.16 32.64
CA ASP A 193 -21.70 -12.19 32.11
C ASP A 193 -21.73 -12.13 30.57
N PRO A 194 -21.73 -13.28 29.86
CA PRO A 194 -21.75 -13.31 28.39
C PRO A 194 -22.93 -12.55 27.78
N GLU A 195 -24.09 -12.60 28.41
CA GLU A 195 -25.33 -11.95 27.99
C GLU A 195 -25.18 -10.43 28.02
N ALA A 196 -24.53 -9.88 29.05
CA ALA A 196 -24.25 -8.45 29.17
C ALA A 196 -23.30 -7.96 28.06
N ILE A 197 -22.30 -8.76 27.69
CA ILE A 197 -21.38 -8.45 26.59
C ILE A 197 -22.13 -8.47 25.25
N ALA A 198 -22.96 -9.48 25.02
CA ALA A 198 -23.76 -9.57 23.81
C ALA A 198 -24.74 -8.39 23.69
N PHE A 199 -25.42 -8.05 24.77
CA PHE A 199 -26.36 -6.93 24.82
C PHE A 199 -25.69 -5.60 24.51
N VAL A 200 -24.56 -5.26 25.15
CA VAL A 200 -23.92 -3.95 24.93
C VAL A 200 -23.39 -3.80 23.50
N LYS A 201 -22.86 -4.89 22.91
CA LYS A 201 -22.41 -4.90 21.51
C LYS A 201 -23.60 -4.78 20.54
N GLY A 202 -24.65 -5.56 20.77
CA GLY A 202 -25.87 -5.55 19.96
C GLY A 202 -26.57 -4.19 20.00
N TYR A 203 -26.80 -3.65 21.21
CA TYR A 203 -27.40 -2.33 21.39
C TYR A 203 -26.60 -1.23 20.70
N TRP A 204 -25.26 -1.27 20.80
CA TRP A 204 -24.42 -0.27 20.16
C TRP A 204 -24.49 -0.34 18.63
N LEU A 205 -24.42 -1.53 18.05
CA LEU A 205 -24.53 -1.74 16.60
C LEU A 205 -25.93 -1.37 16.08
N GLN A 206 -26.99 -1.74 16.81
CA GLN A 206 -28.36 -1.38 16.47
C GLN A 206 -28.57 0.13 16.50
N ALA A 207 -28.08 0.81 17.54
CA ALA A 207 -28.18 2.26 17.64
C ALA A 207 -27.42 2.97 16.51
N ILE A 208 -26.25 2.46 16.10
CA ILE A 208 -25.52 2.97 14.93
C ILE A 208 -26.36 2.80 13.66
N ARG A 209 -27.05 1.66 13.51
CA ARG A 209 -27.85 1.38 12.32
C ARG A 209 -29.12 2.23 12.22
N GLU A 210 -29.80 2.46 13.34
CA GLU A 210 -31.08 3.18 13.36
C GLU A 210 -30.91 4.70 13.42
N ILE A 211 -29.92 5.17 14.20
CA ILE A 211 -29.74 6.60 14.50
C ILE A 211 -28.54 7.19 13.72
N GLY A 212 -27.64 6.35 13.22
CA GLY A 212 -26.41 6.73 12.53
C GLY A 212 -25.19 6.80 13.44
N GLU A 213 -25.37 7.25 14.69
CA GLU A 213 -24.29 7.33 15.68
C GLU A 213 -24.75 6.93 17.08
N CYS A 214 -23.84 6.30 17.84
CA CYS A 214 -24.08 6.01 19.25
C CYS A 214 -22.79 6.21 20.07
N SER A 215 -22.89 7.08 21.07
CA SER A 215 -21.77 7.31 21.99
C SER A 215 -21.56 6.08 22.90
N LYS A 216 -20.30 5.74 23.20
CA LYS A 216 -19.97 4.65 24.13
C LYS A 216 -20.61 4.85 25.51
N THR A 217 -20.76 6.11 25.93
CA THR A 217 -21.39 6.47 27.20
C THR A 217 -22.89 6.17 27.19
N THR A 218 -23.57 6.40 26.07
CA THR A 218 -24.99 6.07 25.90
C THR A 218 -25.20 4.56 25.98
N ALA A 219 -24.40 3.78 25.24
CA ALA A 219 -24.43 2.32 25.30
C ALA A 219 -24.17 1.79 26.72
N TRP A 220 -23.23 2.40 27.46
CA TRP A 220 -22.97 2.06 28.86
C TRP A 220 -24.17 2.34 29.78
N LYS A 221 -24.84 3.49 29.62
CA LYS A 221 -26.05 3.81 30.41
C LYS A 221 -27.19 2.82 30.13
N ALA A 222 -27.38 2.45 28.88
CA ALA A 222 -28.38 1.45 28.47
C ALA A 222 -28.07 0.07 29.08
N LEU A 223 -26.80 -0.36 29.04
CA LEU A 223 -26.35 -1.58 29.69
C LEU A 223 -26.61 -1.55 31.20
N GLN A 224 -26.33 -0.44 31.90
CA GLN A 224 -26.61 -0.34 33.34
C GLN A 224 -28.10 -0.48 33.67
N ALA A 225 -28.97 0.08 32.82
CA ALA A 225 -30.41 -0.05 32.99
C ALA A 225 -30.87 -1.51 32.77
N GLN A 226 -30.33 -2.20 31.76
CA GLN A 226 -30.67 -3.58 31.48
C GLN A 226 -30.12 -4.56 32.52
N ALA A 227 -28.86 -4.36 32.95
CA ALA A 227 -28.23 -5.19 33.97
C ALA A 227 -28.97 -5.12 35.32
N LYS A 228 -29.57 -3.98 35.66
CA LYS A 228 -30.42 -3.85 36.86
C LYS A 228 -31.70 -4.67 36.79
N LYS A 229 -32.26 -4.87 35.59
CA LYS A 229 -33.49 -5.65 35.38
C LYS A 229 -33.21 -7.15 35.42
N GLU A 230 -32.16 -7.57 34.74
CA GLU A 230 -31.81 -8.99 34.54
C GLU A 230 -30.86 -9.54 35.62
N GLY A 231 -30.30 -8.66 36.46
CA GLY A 231 -29.34 -9.05 37.49
C GLY A 231 -27.95 -9.40 36.96
N TRP A 232 -27.59 -8.96 35.75
CA TRP A 232 -26.29 -9.29 35.14
C TRP A 232 -25.10 -8.66 35.87
N LYS A 233 -24.03 -9.45 36.00
CA LYS A 233 -22.72 -8.99 36.45
C LYS A 233 -22.02 -8.23 35.33
N ILE A 234 -21.83 -6.94 35.56
CA ILE A 234 -21.12 -6.02 34.66
C ILE A 234 -19.79 -5.56 35.26
N GLY A 235 -18.79 -5.34 34.41
CA GLY A 235 -17.49 -4.82 34.82
C GLY A 235 -17.44 -3.29 34.89
N SER A 236 -16.24 -2.72 34.82
CA SER A 236 -16.05 -1.27 34.86
C SER A 236 -16.40 -0.60 33.53
N ARG A 237 -16.72 0.70 33.57
CA ARG A 237 -16.98 1.53 32.37
C ARG A 237 -15.82 1.47 31.36
N SER A 238 -14.58 1.50 31.84
CA SER A 238 -13.39 1.40 30.98
C SER A 238 -13.33 0.04 30.27
N SER A 239 -13.64 -1.04 30.98
CA SER A 239 -13.73 -2.38 30.40
C SER A 239 -14.85 -2.45 29.34
N ALA A 240 -16.01 -1.85 29.59
CA ALA A 240 -17.10 -1.77 28.62
C ALA A 240 -16.66 -1.04 27.33
N PHE A 241 -15.91 0.06 27.46
CA PHE A 241 -15.44 0.83 26.31
C PHE A 241 -14.38 0.09 25.49
N SER A 242 -13.59 -0.76 26.17
CA SER A 242 -12.68 -1.70 25.52
C SER A 242 -13.45 -2.77 24.74
N LEU A 243 -14.49 -3.37 25.33
CA LEU A 243 -15.34 -4.37 24.67
C LEU A 243 -16.00 -3.83 23.39
N LEU A 244 -16.44 -2.57 23.41
CA LEU A 244 -16.95 -1.88 22.21
C LEU A 244 -15.84 -1.60 21.19
N GLY A 245 -14.61 -1.33 21.65
CA GLY A 245 -13.45 -1.16 20.76
C GLY A 245 -12.95 -2.47 20.13
N GLU A 246 -13.31 -3.62 20.71
CA GLU A 246 -13.00 -4.96 20.18
C GLU A 246 -14.03 -5.47 19.15
N VAL A 247 -15.10 -4.71 18.89
CA VAL A 247 -16.04 -5.05 17.83
C VAL A 247 -15.35 -4.95 16.48
N ASP A 248 -15.56 -5.95 15.63
CA ASP A 248 -14.98 -6.00 14.30
C ASP A 248 -15.39 -4.76 13.49
N HIS A 249 -14.42 -4.17 12.81
CA HIS A 249 -14.63 -3.02 11.96
C HIS A 249 -15.58 -3.31 10.78
N LEU A 250 -15.63 -4.55 10.30
CA LEU A 250 -16.57 -4.99 9.25
C LEU A 250 -18.02 -4.95 9.75
N LEU A 251 -18.26 -5.35 11.01
CA LEU A 251 -19.58 -5.24 11.64
C LEU A 251 -20.00 -3.78 11.81
N LEU A 252 -19.04 -2.90 12.12
CA LEU A 252 -19.29 -1.45 12.20
C LEU A 252 -19.62 -0.85 10.83
N ALA A 253 -18.91 -1.25 9.77
CA ALA A 253 -19.19 -0.83 8.41
C ALA A 253 -20.61 -1.28 7.99
N TYR A 254 -20.93 -2.54 8.25
CA TYR A 254 -22.25 -3.10 7.99
C TYR A 254 -23.35 -2.37 8.75
N ALA A 255 -23.16 -2.08 10.04
CA ALA A 255 -24.14 -1.34 10.83
C ALA A 255 -24.39 0.08 10.28
N ARG A 256 -23.36 0.75 9.74
CA ARG A 256 -23.46 2.13 9.24
C ARG A 256 -24.10 2.25 7.86
N GLY A 257 -23.79 1.35 6.94
CA GLY A 257 -24.20 1.50 5.54
C GLY A 257 -24.61 0.21 4.85
N GLY A 258 -24.93 -0.83 5.62
CA GLY A 258 -25.43 -2.10 5.12
C GLY A 258 -24.42 -2.85 4.25
N ASN A 259 -24.93 -3.67 3.34
CA ASN A 259 -24.11 -4.47 2.42
C ASN A 259 -23.19 -3.60 1.58
N ARG A 260 -23.66 -2.45 1.06
CA ARG A 260 -22.83 -1.57 0.22
C ARG A 260 -21.59 -1.07 0.97
N ALA A 261 -21.72 -0.67 2.23
CA ALA A 261 -20.57 -0.25 3.03
C ALA A 261 -19.63 -1.40 3.36
N LEU A 262 -20.14 -2.62 3.49
CA LEU A 262 -19.35 -3.83 3.71
C LEU A 262 -18.59 -4.23 2.42
N ASP A 263 -19.26 -4.22 1.28
CA ASP A 263 -18.69 -4.57 -0.04
C ASP A 263 -17.54 -3.63 -0.41
N ASN A 264 -17.61 -2.36 0.00
CA ASN A 264 -16.51 -1.41 -0.19
C ASN A 264 -15.21 -1.81 0.52
N TYR A 265 -15.24 -2.68 1.55
CA TYR A 265 -14.02 -3.24 2.17
C TYR A 265 -13.44 -4.39 1.35
N PHE A 266 -14.27 -5.08 0.58
CA PHE A 266 -13.90 -6.21 -0.26
C PHE A 266 -13.73 -5.76 -1.71
N TYR A 267 -12.89 -4.74 -1.94
CA TYR A 267 -12.59 -4.33 -3.30
C TYR A 267 -11.77 -5.42 -4.00
N ILE A 268 -12.32 -5.95 -5.10
CA ILE A 268 -11.58 -6.80 -6.01
C ILE A 268 -10.69 -5.89 -6.83
N THR A 269 -9.37 -6.02 -6.66
CA THR A 269 -8.42 -5.35 -7.55
C THR A 269 -8.56 -5.96 -8.93
N ARG A 270 -8.90 -5.12 -9.91
CA ARG A 270 -8.90 -5.51 -11.31
C ARG A 270 -7.57 -5.10 -11.90
N ASP A 271 -6.84 -6.06 -12.45
CA ASP A 271 -5.64 -5.78 -13.21
C ASP A 271 -6.04 -5.21 -14.58
N CYS A 272 -5.77 -3.92 -14.79
CA CYS A 272 -6.06 -3.25 -16.05
C CYS A 272 -4.92 -3.42 -17.07
N ASP A 273 -3.73 -3.86 -16.64
CA ASP A 273 -2.55 -3.99 -17.52
C ASP A 273 -2.67 -5.20 -18.46
N ALA A 274 -3.56 -6.15 -18.12
CA ALA A 274 -3.91 -7.28 -18.97
C ALA A 274 -4.85 -6.90 -20.14
N LEU A 275 -5.41 -5.68 -20.15
CA LEU A 275 -6.35 -5.24 -21.16
C LEU A 275 -5.63 -4.66 -22.38
N GLN A 276 -6.12 -4.98 -23.57
CA GLN A 276 -5.74 -4.27 -24.80
C GLN A 276 -6.49 -2.93 -24.89
N PRO A 277 -5.93 -1.91 -25.58
CA PRO A 277 -6.64 -0.66 -25.85
C PRO A 277 -7.99 -0.94 -26.53
N MET A 278 -9.05 -0.27 -26.09
CA MET A 278 -10.42 -0.42 -26.60
C MET A 278 -11.01 -1.84 -26.42
N GLN A 279 -10.40 -2.68 -25.58
CA GLN A 279 -11.01 -3.97 -25.24
C GLN A 279 -12.22 -3.79 -24.33
N ILE A 280 -12.13 -2.89 -23.34
CA ILE A 280 -13.22 -2.62 -22.41
C ILE A 280 -13.40 -1.12 -22.27
N VAL A 281 -14.56 -0.62 -22.68
CA VAL A 281 -14.96 0.77 -22.41
C VAL A 281 -15.97 0.81 -21.26
N ILE A 282 -15.78 1.77 -20.35
CA ILE A 282 -16.68 2.01 -19.23
C ILE A 282 -17.41 3.33 -19.44
N GLY A 283 -18.70 3.34 -19.15
CA GLY A 283 -19.54 4.54 -19.23
C GLY A 283 -19.81 5.09 -17.83
N ASP A 284 -19.82 6.42 -17.69
CA ASP A 284 -20.29 7.07 -16.47
C ASP A 284 -20.92 8.43 -16.78
N GLN A 285 -21.79 8.87 -15.87
CA GLN A 285 -22.45 10.16 -15.90
C GLN A 285 -21.73 11.16 -14.99
N HIS A 286 -21.69 12.43 -15.40
CA HIS A 286 -21.16 13.50 -14.56
C HIS A 286 -22.04 14.73 -14.64
N ILE A 287 -22.29 15.35 -13.48
CA ILE A 287 -22.91 16.67 -13.39
C ILE A 287 -21.86 17.64 -12.87
N PHE A 288 -21.62 18.69 -13.64
CA PHE A 288 -20.60 19.66 -13.28
C PHE A 288 -21.08 20.63 -12.19
N ASP A 289 -20.15 21.07 -11.34
CA ASP A 289 -20.42 22.01 -10.24
C ASP A 289 -20.30 23.49 -10.64
N TRP A 290 -20.46 23.80 -11.94
CA TRP A 290 -20.50 25.16 -12.46
C TRP A 290 -21.78 25.41 -13.27
N TRP A 291 -22.15 26.68 -13.35
CA TRP A 291 -23.38 27.13 -14.01
C TRP A 291 -23.08 27.64 -15.41
N VAL A 292 -23.92 27.28 -16.38
CA VAL A 292 -23.86 27.74 -17.77
C VAL A 292 -25.13 28.51 -18.08
N ALA A 293 -24.96 29.70 -18.65
CA ALA A 293 -26.06 30.50 -19.18
C ALA A 293 -26.20 30.19 -20.67
N ASP A 294 -27.36 29.68 -21.05
CA ASP A 294 -27.82 29.59 -22.43
C ASP A 294 -28.61 30.87 -22.75
N TYR A 295 -27.98 31.78 -23.50
CA TYR A 295 -28.57 33.07 -23.85
C TYR A 295 -29.65 32.96 -24.95
N GLU A 296 -29.68 31.86 -25.71
CA GLU A 296 -30.69 31.65 -26.74
C GLU A 296 -32.01 31.21 -26.12
N THR A 297 -31.96 30.31 -25.13
CA THR A 297 -33.16 29.85 -24.42
C THR A 297 -33.45 30.64 -23.13
N GLY A 298 -32.53 31.50 -22.69
CA GLY A 298 -32.65 32.27 -21.45
C GLY A 298 -32.57 31.43 -20.17
N THR A 299 -31.92 30.26 -20.22
CA THR A 299 -31.86 29.31 -19.09
C THR A 299 -30.48 29.25 -18.48
N ILE A 300 -30.40 29.14 -17.16
CA ILE A 300 -29.15 28.88 -16.44
C ILE A 300 -29.25 27.47 -15.83
N SER A 301 -28.37 26.56 -16.23
CA SER A 301 -28.36 25.18 -15.75
C SER A 301 -26.94 24.70 -15.49
N ARG A 302 -26.81 23.57 -14.77
CA ARG A 302 -25.55 22.84 -14.71
C ARG A 302 -25.50 21.88 -15.89
N PRO A 303 -24.42 21.84 -16.68
CA PRO A 303 -24.32 20.87 -17.74
C PRO A 303 -24.15 19.48 -17.14
N GLU A 304 -24.78 18.52 -17.78
CA GLU A 304 -24.61 17.10 -17.51
C GLU A 304 -23.91 16.46 -18.71
N CYS A 305 -23.06 15.47 -18.48
CA CYS A 305 -22.45 14.71 -19.56
C CYS A 305 -22.47 13.23 -19.28
N TYR A 306 -22.42 12.47 -20.37
CA TYR A 306 -22.07 11.06 -20.35
C TYR A 306 -20.74 10.86 -21.05
N LEU A 307 -19.84 10.10 -20.43
CA LEU A 307 -18.52 9.82 -20.97
C LEU A 307 -18.28 8.32 -21.04
N TRP A 308 -17.64 7.91 -22.12
CA TRP A 308 -17.05 6.60 -22.29
C TRP A 308 -15.54 6.72 -22.11
N LEU A 309 -14.95 5.83 -21.32
CA LEU A 309 -13.53 5.81 -21.01
C LEU A 309 -12.97 4.41 -21.26
N ASP A 310 -11.85 4.34 -21.97
CA ASP A 310 -11.14 3.08 -22.18
C ASP A 310 -10.43 2.63 -20.89
N MET A 311 -10.67 1.39 -20.48
CA MET A 311 -10.11 0.86 -19.24
C MET A 311 -8.61 0.62 -19.30
N CYS A 312 -8.05 0.36 -20.48
CA CYS A 312 -6.61 0.16 -20.64
C CYS A 312 -5.87 1.51 -20.55
N THR A 313 -6.18 2.45 -21.47
CA THR A 313 -5.42 3.69 -21.63
C THR A 313 -5.89 4.85 -20.76
N LYS A 314 -7.09 4.73 -20.16
CA LYS A 314 -7.81 5.82 -19.46
C LYS A 314 -8.14 7.02 -20.35
N LEU A 315 -8.09 6.83 -21.66
CA LEU A 315 -8.49 7.84 -22.63
C LEU A 315 -10.01 7.94 -22.70
N ILE A 316 -10.53 9.17 -22.84
CA ILE A 316 -11.96 9.41 -23.06
C ILE A 316 -12.27 8.97 -24.50
N TYR A 317 -12.95 7.84 -24.61
CA TYR A 317 -13.40 7.27 -25.88
C TYR A 317 -14.44 8.16 -26.54
N GLY A 318 -15.41 8.68 -25.77
CA GLY A 318 -16.43 9.57 -26.31
C GLY A 318 -17.14 10.33 -25.21
N ILE A 319 -17.62 11.54 -25.51
CA ILE A 319 -18.28 12.41 -24.53
C ILE A 319 -19.38 13.22 -25.19
N ALA A 320 -20.53 13.34 -24.54
CA ALA A 320 -21.62 14.20 -24.98
C ALA A 320 -22.18 14.98 -23.78
N PHE A 321 -22.58 16.22 -24.04
CA PHE A 321 -23.12 17.15 -23.05
C PHE A 321 -24.59 17.42 -23.34
N ASP A 322 -25.38 17.57 -22.29
CA ASP A 322 -26.79 17.94 -22.38
C ASP A 322 -27.21 18.77 -21.15
N LYS A 323 -28.39 19.38 -21.20
CA LYS A 323 -29.02 20.05 -20.06
C LYS A 323 -29.45 19.04 -19.00
N THR A 324 -29.81 17.83 -19.42
CA THR A 324 -30.13 16.70 -18.55
C THR A 324 -29.72 15.43 -19.27
N TYR A 325 -28.93 14.58 -18.63
CA TYR A 325 -28.46 13.35 -19.28
C TYR A 325 -29.65 12.45 -19.58
N SER A 326 -29.65 11.88 -20.78
CA SER A 326 -30.65 10.94 -21.24
C SER A 326 -29.98 9.79 -21.99
N SER A 327 -30.76 8.79 -22.38
CA SER A 327 -30.27 7.73 -23.26
C SER A 327 -29.72 8.28 -24.58
N ASP A 328 -30.16 9.46 -25.04
CA ASP A 328 -29.62 10.07 -26.27
C ASP A 328 -28.23 10.67 -26.03
N THR A 329 -27.96 11.21 -24.85
CA THR A 329 -26.61 11.63 -24.43
C THR A 329 -25.63 10.44 -24.41
N VAL A 330 -26.09 9.27 -23.95
CA VAL A 330 -25.28 8.03 -23.97
C VAL A 330 -25.01 7.57 -25.41
N LYS A 331 -26.01 7.59 -26.29
CA LYS A 331 -25.84 7.23 -27.70
C LYS A 331 -24.90 8.18 -28.43
N GLU A 332 -25.04 9.48 -28.20
CA GLU A 332 -24.24 10.50 -28.88
C GLU A 332 -22.77 10.41 -28.45
N SER A 333 -22.51 10.21 -27.15
CA SER A 333 -21.15 9.97 -26.67
C SER A 333 -20.54 8.68 -27.25
N LEU A 334 -21.34 7.61 -27.38
CA LEU A 334 -20.90 6.36 -28.01
C LEU A 334 -20.60 6.55 -29.50
N ARG A 335 -21.47 7.27 -30.22
CA ARG A 335 -21.34 7.60 -31.64
C ARG A 335 -20.04 8.38 -31.89
N LEU A 336 -19.73 9.36 -31.05
CA LEU A 336 -18.48 10.13 -31.14
C LEU A 336 -17.25 9.24 -30.97
N GLY A 337 -17.28 8.30 -30.03
CA GLY A 337 -16.18 7.36 -29.85
C GLY A 337 -16.02 6.40 -31.02
N LEU A 338 -17.12 5.84 -31.52
CA LEU A 338 -17.11 4.96 -32.70
C LEU A 338 -16.56 5.70 -33.92
N TYR A 339 -16.99 6.94 -34.13
CA TYR A 339 -16.52 7.77 -35.24
C TYR A 339 -15.01 8.08 -35.15
N ARG A 340 -14.47 8.28 -33.94
CA ARG A 340 -13.06 8.68 -33.76
C ARG A 340 -12.11 7.48 -33.68
N PHE A 341 -12.46 6.48 -32.88
CA PHE A 341 -11.56 5.41 -32.46
C PHE A 341 -11.93 4.04 -33.07
N GLY A 342 -13.09 3.91 -33.71
CA GLY A 342 -13.59 2.63 -34.21
C GLY A 342 -14.23 1.80 -33.09
N ALA A 343 -14.49 0.52 -33.37
CA ALA A 343 -15.16 -0.38 -32.42
C ALA A 343 -14.31 -0.75 -31.20
N PHE A 344 -14.99 -1.22 -30.16
CA PHE A 344 -14.44 -1.80 -28.93
C PHE A 344 -15.01 -3.21 -28.71
N ASP A 345 -14.36 -4.05 -27.91
CA ASP A 345 -14.81 -5.45 -27.75
C ASP A 345 -16.04 -5.56 -26.84
N CYS A 346 -16.04 -4.90 -25.67
CA CYS A 346 -17.20 -4.89 -24.79
C CYS A 346 -17.32 -3.62 -23.93
N THR A 347 -18.53 -3.39 -23.41
CA THR A 347 -18.81 -2.34 -22.43
C THR A 347 -19.00 -2.89 -21.03
N TYR A 348 -18.61 -2.15 -20.00
CA TYR A 348 -18.99 -2.41 -18.62
C TYR A 348 -19.61 -1.15 -18.02
N ASN A 349 -20.95 -1.10 -17.96
CA ASN A 349 -21.72 0.02 -17.45
C ASN A 349 -22.43 -0.33 -16.13
N ASP A 350 -22.76 0.71 -15.37
CA ASP A 350 -23.69 0.57 -14.26
C ASP A 350 -25.13 0.35 -14.79
N ASN A 351 -26.01 -0.18 -13.94
CA ASN A 351 -27.39 -0.50 -14.33
C ASN A 351 -28.32 0.73 -14.25
N GLY A 352 -27.85 1.92 -14.64
CA GLY A 352 -28.68 3.12 -14.70
C GLY A 352 -29.84 2.95 -15.68
N SER A 353 -31.00 3.57 -15.40
CA SER A 353 -32.18 3.43 -16.26
C SER A 353 -31.93 3.89 -17.71
N SER A 354 -31.11 4.92 -17.88
CA SER A 354 -30.74 5.47 -19.19
C SER A 354 -29.77 4.56 -19.95
N GLU A 355 -28.93 3.83 -19.23
CA GLU A 355 -27.88 2.93 -19.74
C GLU A 355 -28.47 1.56 -20.14
N CYS A 356 -29.49 1.10 -19.41
CA CYS A 356 -30.23 -0.14 -19.67
C CYS A 356 -31.41 0.02 -20.66
N SER A 357 -31.50 1.15 -21.37
CA SER A 357 -32.60 1.36 -22.31
C SER A 357 -32.55 0.34 -23.45
N LYS A 358 -33.71 -0.20 -23.87
CA LYS A 358 -33.81 -1.18 -24.96
C LYS A 358 -33.12 -0.70 -26.25
N ALA A 359 -33.16 0.61 -26.49
CA ALA A 359 -32.52 1.23 -27.64
C ALA A 359 -30.99 1.12 -27.61
N ILE A 360 -30.37 1.27 -26.44
CA ILE A 360 -28.91 1.13 -26.31
C ILE A 360 -28.48 -0.32 -26.46
N ASN A 361 -29.21 -1.25 -25.82
CA ASN A 361 -28.92 -2.68 -25.99
C ASN A 361 -29.02 -3.09 -27.46
N SER A 362 -30.06 -2.65 -28.19
CA SER A 362 -30.20 -2.91 -29.63
C SER A 362 -29.02 -2.35 -30.43
N ILE A 363 -28.56 -1.13 -30.13
CA ILE A 363 -27.42 -0.53 -30.85
C ILE A 363 -26.14 -1.33 -30.57
N ILE A 364 -25.90 -1.73 -29.32
CA ILE A 364 -24.73 -2.55 -28.96
C ILE A 364 -24.81 -3.92 -29.64
N ASP A 365 -25.97 -4.56 -29.63
CA ASP A 365 -26.21 -5.84 -30.29
C ASP A 365 -25.99 -5.71 -31.81
N ASP A 366 -26.46 -4.64 -32.44
CA ASP A 366 -26.25 -4.36 -33.87
C ASP A 366 -24.77 -4.15 -34.19
N LEU A 367 -24.02 -3.43 -33.34
CA LEU A 367 -22.57 -3.23 -33.49
C LEU A 367 -21.80 -4.55 -33.39
N ILE A 368 -22.19 -5.43 -32.45
CA ILE A 368 -21.62 -6.77 -32.29
C ILE A 368 -21.96 -7.65 -33.50
N ASN A 369 -23.22 -7.63 -33.95
CA ASN A 369 -23.71 -8.42 -35.08
C ASN A 369 -23.08 -8.03 -36.42
N LEU A 370 -22.69 -6.76 -36.57
CA LEU A 370 -21.98 -6.27 -37.75
C LEU A 370 -20.51 -6.69 -37.80
N HIS A 371 -20.03 -7.49 -36.84
CA HIS A 371 -18.64 -7.95 -36.75
C HIS A 371 -17.64 -6.81 -36.88
N MET A 372 -17.95 -5.62 -36.34
CA MET A 372 -17.03 -4.49 -36.40
C MET A 372 -15.71 -4.90 -35.74
N THR A 373 -14.66 -5.01 -36.55
CA THR A 373 -13.33 -5.33 -36.06
C THR A 373 -12.61 -4.04 -35.67
N ALA A 374 -11.64 -4.09 -34.76
CA ALA A 374 -10.78 -2.93 -34.45
C ALA A 374 -10.01 -2.38 -35.68
N ALA A 375 -10.05 -3.09 -36.82
CA ALA A 375 -9.49 -2.67 -38.10
C ALA A 375 -10.45 -1.83 -38.95
N ASP A 376 -11.75 -1.78 -38.60
CA ASP A 376 -12.76 -1.06 -39.34
C ASP A 376 -12.72 0.43 -38.97
N ILE A 377 -11.80 1.11 -39.66
CA ILE A 377 -11.72 2.56 -39.93
C ILE A 377 -11.76 3.42 -38.66
N SER A 378 -10.60 3.54 -38.02
CA SER A 378 -10.29 4.70 -37.18
C SER A 378 -9.60 5.78 -38.02
N ASP A 379 -10.10 7.01 -37.96
CA ASP A 379 -9.48 8.24 -38.52
C ASP A 379 -8.26 8.72 -37.70
N LEU A 380 -7.52 7.78 -37.09
CA LEU A 380 -6.23 8.07 -36.47
C LEU A 380 -5.19 8.27 -37.58
N TYR A 381 -4.60 9.47 -37.62
CA TYR A 381 -3.52 9.76 -38.55
C TYR A 381 -2.31 8.94 -38.10
N LYS A 382 -1.88 7.98 -38.94
CA LYS A 382 -0.66 7.22 -38.66
C LYS A 382 0.52 8.08 -39.07
N THR A 383 1.29 8.54 -38.08
CA THR A 383 2.55 9.24 -38.35
C THR A 383 3.54 8.31 -39.04
N PRO A 384 4.50 8.83 -39.82
CA PRO A 384 5.56 8.02 -40.46
C PRO A 384 6.33 7.12 -39.48
N GLU A 385 6.36 7.50 -38.20
CA GLU A 385 6.99 6.77 -37.10
C GLU A 385 6.13 5.61 -36.55
N GLY A 386 4.93 5.39 -37.11
CA GLY A 386 4.03 4.30 -36.71
C GLY A 386 3.21 4.59 -35.45
N ILE A 387 3.21 5.83 -34.97
CA ILE A 387 2.43 6.26 -33.81
C ILE A 387 1.06 6.76 -34.29
N TYR A 388 0.00 6.27 -33.64
CA TYR A 388 -1.37 6.72 -33.87
C TYR A 388 -1.62 8.04 -33.12
N VAL A 389 -2.11 9.08 -33.81
CA VAL A 389 -2.41 10.42 -33.25
C VAL A 389 -3.86 10.82 -33.46
#